data_AF-A0A5C6AG76-F1
#
_entry.id   AF-A0A5C6AG76-F1
#
_cell.length_a   1.000
_cell.length_b   1.000
_cell.length_c   1.000
_cell.angle_alpha   90.00
_cell.angle_beta   90.00
_cell.angle_gamma   90.00
#
_symmetry.space_group_name_H-M   'P 1'
#
loop_
_entity.id
_entity.type
_entity.pdbx_description
1 polymer ?
#
loop_
_entity_poly.entity_id
_entity_poly.type
_entity_poly.pdbx_seq_one_letter_code
_entity_poly.pdbx_strand_id
1 'polypeptide(L)'
;MNVITKGQSRWHRHRFGVGAWVVLLGLLAGCQRSDRTEIVRTEVKGQVFLDGKPLTSGVIEFEAVDAGVAADAEDADSPAVIAFAVVSEGAYHIDAAEGPVVGVNQVRVRPAPLPREQLEAMLDVKSTSRRRSQPLVVQEIHPDY
;
A
#
# COMPACT_ATOMS: atom_id res chain seq x y z
N MET A 1 -22.69 24.40 -104.14
CA MET A 1 -21.21 24.33 -104.04
C MET A 1 -20.86 24.11 -102.58
N ASN A 2 -20.12 23.03 -102.32
CA ASN A 2 -19.67 22.52 -101.02
C ASN A 2 -18.80 23.54 -100.27
N VAL A 3 -18.94 23.63 -98.94
CA VAL A 3 -17.82 23.37 -98.01
C VAL A 3 -18.39 22.76 -96.73
N ILE A 4 -17.94 21.54 -96.44
CA ILE A 4 -18.10 20.81 -95.19
C ILE A 4 -16.85 21.08 -94.36
N THR A 5 -16.99 21.44 -93.09
CA THR A 5 -15.89 21.34 -92.12
C THR A 5 -16.39 20.77 -90.79
N LYS A 6 -16.02 19.51 -90.56
CA LYS A 6 -16.14 18.79 -89.29
C LYS A 6 -15.09 19.31 -88.30
N GLY A 7 -15.50 19.59 -87.07
CA GLY A 7 -14.61 19.80 -85.93
C GLY A 7 -14.87 18.77 -84.84
N GLN A 8 -14.18 17.63 -84.89
CA GLN A 8 -14.08 16.67 -83.78
C GLN A 8 -12.69 16.77 -83.16
N SER A 9 -12.63 17.03 -81.85
CA SER A 9 -11.55 16.62 -80.92
C SER A 9 -12.07 16.94 -79.50
N ARG A 10 -11.81 16.22 -78.40
CA ARG A 10 -10.70 15.32 -78.08
C ARG A 10 -11.08 14.54 -76.80
N TRP A 11 -10.62 13.30 -76.73
CA TRP A 11 -10.86 12.29 -75.71
C TRP A 11 -10.16 12.52 -74.35
N HIS A 12 -10.75 11.93 -73.29
CA HIS A 12 -10.16 11.41 -72.04
C HIS A 12 -9.37 12.39 -71.12
N ARG A 13 -9.42 12.31 -69.77
CA ARG A 13 -9.27 11.14 -68.90
C ARG A 13 -9.91 11.42 -67.53
N HIS A 14 -10.75 10.49 -67.07
CA HIS A 14 -10.98 10.26 -65.65
C HIS A 14 -9.70 9.76 -65.00
N ARG A 15 -9.21 10.48 -63.99
CA ARG A 15 -8.30 9.96 -62.96
C ARG A 15 -8.73 10.53 -61.61
N PHE A 16 -9.82 10.00 -61.06
CA PHE A 16 -10.13 10.17 -59.65
C PHE A 16 -9.02 9.47 -58.85
N GLY A 17 -8.25 10.26 -58.13
CA GLY A 17 -7.11 9.82 -57.33
C GLY A 17 -7.56 8.91 -56.19
N VAL A 18 -7.23 7.63 -56.32
CA VAL A 18 -7.39 6.57 -55.30
C VAL A 18 -6.44 6.77 -54.10
N GLY A 19 -5.64 7.85 -54.08
CA GLY A 19 -4.57 8.07 -53.10
C GLY A 19 -4.99 8.64 -51.74
N ALA A 20 -6.24 9.09 -51.56
CA ALA A 20 -6.64 9.78 -50.33
C ALA A 20 -7.11 8.86 -49.18
N TRP A 21 -7.34 7.57 -49.44
CA TRP A 21 -7.92 6.66 -48.44
C TRP A 21 -6.90 5.95 -47.54
N VAL A 22 -5.61 5.89 -47.92
CA VAL A 22 -4.60 5.11 -47.19
C VAL A 22 -4.03 5.86 -45.98
N VAL A 23 -4.08 7.20 -45.97
CA VAL A 23 -3.51 8.01 -44.88
C VAL A 23 -4.43 8.05 -43.64
N LEU A 24 -5.75 7.87 -43.81
CA LEU A 24 -6.71 7.95 -42.70
C LEU A 24 -6.70 6.71 -41.78
N LEU A 25 -6.22 5.56 -42.27
CA LEU A 25 -6.16 4.30 -41.50
C LEU A 25 -4.95 4.22 -40.55
N GLY A 26 -3.94 5.09 -40.68
CA GLY A 26 -2.75 5.10 -39.82
C GLY A 26 -2.95 5.73 -38.44
N LEU A 27 -4.01 6.53 -38.25
CA LEU A 27 -4.26 7.30 -37.02
C LEU A 27 -5.02 6.51 -35.93
N LEU A 28 -5.44 5.27 -36.20
CA LEU A 28 -6.11 4.40 -35.22
C LEU A 28 -5.16 3.39 -34.54
N ALA A 29 -3.88 3.36 -34.90
CA ALA A 29 -2.87 2.53 -34.24
C ALA A 29 -2.27 3.18 -32.96
N GLY A 30 -2.87 4.28 -32.49
CA GLY A 30 -2.43 5.07 -31.34
C GLY A 30 -3.30 4.89 -30.09
N CYS A 31 -3.67 3.66 -29.72
CA CYS A 31 -4.13 3.35 -28.36
C CYS A 31 -3.41 2.09 -27.90
N GLN A 32 -2.09 2.19 -27.73
CA GLN A 32 -1.40 1.30 -26.81
C GLN A 32 -1.97 1.60 -25.42
N ARG A 33 -2.96 0.79 -25.05
CA ARG A 33 -3.46 0.65 -23.70
C ARG A 33 -2.23 0.32 -22.86
N SER A 34 -1.74 1.30 -22.10
CA SER A 34 -0.76 1.08 -21.05
C SER A 34 -1.31 -0.06 -20.21
N ASP A 35 -0.61 -1.18 -20.21
CA ASP A 35 -0.83 -2.26 -19.25
C ASP A 35 -0.58 -1.64 -17.88
N ARG A 36 -1.64 -1.10 -17.28
CA ARG A 36 -1.68 -0.82 -15.85
C ARG A 36 -1.51 -2.19 -15.20
N THR A 37 -0.30 -2.48 -14.75
CA THR A 37 -0.01 -3.62 -13.88
C THR A 37 -1.08 -3.62 -12.80
N GLU A 38 -1.93 -4.64 -12.80
CA GLU A 38 -3.01 -4.74 -11.83
C GLU A 38 -2.37 -4.88 -10.44
N ILE A 39 -2.59 -3.88 -9.58
CA ILE A 39 -2.04 -3.87 -8.23
C ILE A 39 -2.82 -4.88 -7.40
N VAL A 40 -2.23 -6.05 -7.18
CA VAL A 40 -2.85 -7.12 -6.37
C VAL A 40 -2.65 -6.80 -4.89
N ARG A 41 -3.74 -6.56 -4.17
CA ARG A 41 -3.78 -6.38 -2.71
C ARG A 41 -4.27 -7.66 -2.03
N THR A 42 -3.92 -7.85 -0.75
CA THR A 42 -4.28 -9.05 0.01
C THR A 42 -4.82 -8.72 1.40
N GLU A 43 -5.73 -9.56 1.90
CA GLU A 43 -6.15 -9.53 3.30
C GLU A 43 -4.95 -9.83 4.21
N VAL A 44 -4.82 -9.09 5.31
CA VAL A 44 -3.84 -9.36 6.35
C VAL A 44 -4.51 -9.27 7.72
N LYS A 45 -4.26 -10.27 8.55
CA LYS A 45 -4.69 -10.30 9.96
C LYS A 45 -3.60 -10.90 10.81
N GLY A 46 -3.54 -10.49 12.06
CA GLY A 46 -2.52 -10.98 12.96
C GLY A 46 -2.71 -10.56 14.39
N GLN A 47 -1.71 -10.92 15.19
CA GLN A 47 -1.63 -10.55 16.59
C GLN A 47 -0.30 -9.84 16.86
N VAL A 48 -0.34 -8.83 17.72
CA VAL A 48 0.80 -8.02 18.12
C VAL A 48 0.97 -8.14 19.63
N PHE A 49 2.20 -8.47 20.05
CA PHE A 49 2.56 -8.63 21.44
C PHE A 49 3.71 -7.69 21.79
N LEU A 50 3.68 -7.15 23.00
CA LEU A 50 4.76 -6.38 23.62
C LEU A 50 5.09 -7.02 24.97
N ASP A 51 6.36 -7.41 25.16
CA ASP A 51 6.83 -8.12 26.37
C ASP A 51 5.99 -9.36 26.74
N GLY A 52 5.56 -10.12 25.73
CA GLY A 52 4.75 -11.32 25.89
C GLY A 52 3.28 -11.07 26.23
N LYS A 53 2.82 -9.82 26.24
CA LYS A 53 1.40 -9.46 26.43
C LYS A 53 0.79 -8.90 25.14
N PRO A 54 -0.49 -9.18 24.85
CA PRO A 54 -1.18 -8.55 23.72
C PRO A 54 -1.09 -7.03 23.80
N LEU A 55 -0.76 -6.36 22.70
CA LEU A 55 -0.70 -4.90 22.65
C LEU A 55 -2.11 -4.33 22.81
N THR A 56 -2.38 -3.63 23.91
CA THR A 56 -3.72 -3.11 24.22
C THR A 56 -4.27 -2.21 23.13
N SER A 57 -3.44 -1.30 22.61
CA SER A 57 -3.80 -0.36 21.55
C SER A 57 -2.57 0.08 20.77
N GLY A 58 -2.72 0.26 19.46
CA GLY A 58 -1.69 0.83 18.60
C GLY A 58 -2.11 0.93 17.16
N VAL A 59 -1.16 1.26 16.30
CA VAL A 59 -1.31 1.28 14.84
C VAL A 59 -0.21 0.42 14.23
N ILE A 60 -0.58 -0.39 13.24
CA ILE A 60 0.36 -1.09 12.36
C ILE A 60 0.35 -0.40 10.99
N GLU A 61 1.52 -0.09 10.47
CA GLU A 61 1.74 0.58 9.18
C GLU A 61 2.51 -0.38 8.26
N PHE A 62 2.04 -0.53 7.02
CA PHE A 62 2.72 -1.27 5.96
C PHE A 62 3.28 -0.27 4.95
N GLU A 63 4.58 -0.33 4.73
CA GLU A 63 5.31 0.53 3.81
C GLU A 63 5.85 -0.31 2.64
N ALA A 64 5.62 0.16 1.42
CA ALA A 64 6.20 -0.48 0.24
C ALA A 64 7.72 -0.25 0.21
N VAL A 65 8.48 -1.33 0.01
CA VAL A 65 9.95 -1.23 -0.17
C VAL A 65 10.32 -0.95 -1.63
N ASP A 66 9.43 -1.28 -2.57
CA ASP A 66 9.62 -1.07 -4.01
C ASP A 66 8.86 0.17 -4.49
N ALA A 67 9.59 1.10 -5.10
CA ALA A 67 9.04 2.36 -5.63
C ALA A 67 7.97 2.14 -6.71
N GLY A 68 7.99 1.01 -7.42
CA GLY A 68 6.98 0.68 -8.43
C GLY A 68 5.58 0.38 -7.86
N VAL A 69 5.51 0.07 -6.56
CA VAL A 69 4.28 -0.26 -5.83
C VAL A 69 3.69 0.98 -5.15
N ALA A 70 4.55 1.94 -4.81
CA ALA A 70 4.18 3.23 -4.24
C ALA A 70 3.76 4.26 -5.30
N ALA A 71 3.30 3.84 -6.49
CA ALA A 71 3.04 4.72 -7.64
C ALA A 71 2.01 5.86 -7.41
N ASP A 72 1.33 5.87 -6.26
CA ASP A 72 0.44 6.95 -5.82
C ASP A 72 1.12 7.96 -4.85
N ALA A 73 2.38 7.73 -4.47
CA ALA A 73 3.18 8.63 -3.66
C ALA A 73 3.89 9.64 -4.56
N GLU A 74 3.59 10.92 -4.38
CA GLU A 74 4.18 12.02 -5.17
C GLU A 74 5.72 12.11 -5.06
N ASP A 75 6.33 11.41 -4.10
CA ASP A 75 7.78 11.32 -3.89
C ASP A 75 8.24 9.86 -3.93
N ALA A 76 8.80 9.44 -5.07
CA ALA A 76 9.32 8.08 -5.30
C ALA A 76 10.54 7.70 -4.41
N ASP A 77 11.09 8.66 -3.66
CA ASP A 77 12.31 8.48 -2.85
C ASP A 77 12.02 8.16 -1.37
N SER A 78 10.76 8.10 -0.93
CA SER A 78 10.39 7.75 0.44
C SER A 78 9.43 6.55 0.50
N PRO A 79 9.62 5.62 1.46
CA PRO A 79 8.69 4.51 1.63
C PRO A 79 7.32 5.05 2.03
N ALA A 80 6.35 4.91 1.12
CA ALA A 80 4.99 5.35 1.34
C ALA A 80 4.21 4.30 2.15
N VAL A 81 3.45 4.75 3.15
CA VAL A 81 2.51 3.88 3.86
C VAL A 81 1.38 3.53 2.90
N ILE A 82 1.28 2.26 2.53
CA ILE A 82 0.32 1.74 1.55
C ILE A 82 -0.93 1.11 2.20
N ALA A 83 -0.83 0.74 3.48
CA ALA A 83 -1.93 0.23 4.29
C ALA A 83 -1.62 0.44 5.78
N PHE A 84 -2.66 0.56 6.60
CA PHE A 84 -2.53 0.60 8.05
C PHE A 84 -3.74 -0.06 8.72
N ALA A 85 -3.56 -0.50 9.97
CA ALA A 85 -4.67 -0.95 10.81
C ALA A 85 -4.51 -0.47 12.25
N VAL A 86 -5.65 -0.31 12.93
CA VAL A 86 -5.68 -0.13 14.37
C VAL A 86 -5.56 -1.50 15.03
N VAL A 87 -4.64 -1.61 15.98
CA VAL A 87 -4.50 -2.76 16.86
C VAL A 87 -5.37 -2.54 18.08
N SER A 88 -6.22 -3.50 18.40
CA SER A 88 -7.04 -3.51 19.62
C SER A 88 -6.92 -4.87 20.29
N GLU A 89 -6.57 -4.89 21.58
CA GLU A 89 -6.40 -6.14 22.35
C GLU A 89 -5.44 -7.14 21.67
N GLY A 90 -4.41 -6.61 21.03
CA GLY A 90 -3.40 -7.35 20.29
C GLY A 90 -3.83 -7.79 18.90
N ALA A 91 -5.11 -7.69 18.52
CA ALA A 91 -5.58 -8.12 17.21
C ALA A 91 -5.64 -6.96 16.21
N TYR A 92 -5.42 -7.27 14.93
CA TYR A 92 -5.69 -6.38 13.80
C TYR A 92 -6.15 -7.18 12.58
N HIS A 93 -6.90 -6.53 11.71
CA HIS A 93 -7.39 -7.08 10.45
C HIS A 93 -7.52 -5.96 9.43
N ILE A 94 -7.05 -6.22 8.21
CA ILE A 94 -7.17 -5.38 7.02
C ILE A 94 -7.77 -6.24 5.92
N ASP A 95 -8.90 -5.80 5.36
CA ASP A 95 -9.54 -6.48 4.23
C ASP A 95 -8.71 -6.33 2.95
N ALA A 96 -8.88 -7.26 2.01
CA ALA A 96 -8.10 -7.26 0.77
C ALA A 96 -8.23 -5.96 -0.06
N ALA A 97 -9.34 -5.23 0.06
CA ALA A 97 -9.53 -3.96 -0.63
C ALA A 97 -8.60 -2.84 -0.11
N GLU A 98 -8.29 -2.86 1.18
CA GLU A 98 -7.46 -1.86 1.88
C GLU A 98 -6.09 -2.42 2.26
N GLY A 99 -5.88 -3.71 1.98
CA GLY A 99 -4.69 -4.46 2.31
C GLY A 99 -3.43 -3.93 1.63
N PRO A 100 -2.26 -4.32 2.16
CA PRO A 100 -1.00 -4.03 1.49
C PRO A 100 -0.97 -4.72 0.13
N VAL A 101 -0.21 -4.14 -0.78
CA VAL A 101 0.09 -4.76 -2.06
C VAL A 101 0.96 -6.01 -1.82
N VAL A 102 0.68 -7.07 -2.58
CA VAL A 102 1.44 -8.32 -2.51
C VAL A 102 2.89 -8.05 -2.92
N GLY A 103 3.82 -8.31 -2.00
CA GLY A 103 5.24 -8.04 -2.21
C GLY A 103 6.00 -7.91 -0.90
N VAL A 104 7.22 -7.38 -1.00
CA VAL A 104 8.06 -7.08 0.16
C VAL A 104 7.63 -5.75 0.76
N ASN A 105 7.14 -5.80 2.00
CA ASN A 105 6.69 -4.64 2.75
C ASN A 105 7.50 -4.51 4.04
N GLN A 106 7.82 -3.28 4.42
CA GLN A 106 8.29 -2.96 5.76
C GLN A 106 7.07 -2.76 6.66
N VAL A 107 7.10 -3.35 7.86
CA VAL A 107 6.01 -3.24 8.83
C VAL A 107 6.50 -2.45 10.04
N ARG A 108 5.76 -1.39 10.40
CA ARG A 108 6.02 -0.58 11.60
C ARG A 108 4.85 -0.70 12.57
N VAL A 109 5.16 -0.85 13.85
CA VAL A 109 4.15 -0.90 14.91
C VAL A 109 4.37 0.29 15.84
N ARG A 110 3.34 1.11 16.01
CA ARG A 110 3.33 2.27 16.90
C ARG A 110 2.34 2.00 18.04
N PRO A 111 2.81 1.71 19.26
CA PRO A 111 1.96 1.63 20.43
C PRO A 111 1.24 2.97 20.65
N ALA A 112 -0.06 2.93 20.92
CA ALA A 112 -0.75 4.14 21.37
C ALA A 112 -0.33 4.43 22.83
N PRO A 113 -0.17 5.71 23.22
CA PRO A 113 0.03 6.03 24.62
C PRO A 113 -1.17 5.50 25.43
N LEU A 114 -0.87 4.75 26.49
CA LEU A 114 -1.91 4.18 27.34
C LEU A 114 -2.76 5.30 27.95
N PRO A 115 -4.10 5.16 27.99
CA PRO A 115 -4.95 6.05 28.77
C PRO A 115 -4.47 6.07 30.23
N ARG A 116 -4.49 7.25 30.87
CA ARG A 116 -4.01 7.41 32.26
C ARG A 116 -4.65 6.39 33.22
N GLU A 117 -5.93 6.11 33.05
CA GLU A 117 -6.68 5.16 33.87
C GLU A 117 -6.09 3.74 33.81
N GLN A 118 -5.71 3.27 32.62
CA GLN A 118 -5.08 1.95 32.46
C GLN A 118 -3.66 1.93 33.04
N LEU A 119 -2.91 3.02 32.87
CA LEU A 119 -1.58 3.16 33.44
C LEU A 119 -1.63 3.11 34.98
N GLU A 120 -2.58 3.82 35.59
CA GLU A 120 -2.82 3.84 37.03
C GLU A 120 -3.21 2.44 37.54
N ALA A 121 -4.13 1.74 36.86
CA ALA A 121 -4.50 0.37 37.20
C ALA A 121 -3.29 -0.59 37.14
N MET A 122 -2.41 -0.45 36.15
CA MET A 122 -1.20 -1.28 36.04
C MET A 122 -0.18 -0.99 37.14
N LEU A 123 -0.04 0.27 37.55
CA LEU A 123 0.85 0.67 38.65
C LEU A 123 0.32 0.16 39.99
N ASP A 124 -0.99 0.20 40.20
CA ASP A 124 -1.61 -0.24 41.44
C ASP A 124 -1.51 -1.75 41.63
N VAL A 125 -1.76 -2.55 40.58
CA VAL A 125 -1.60 -4.02 40.62
C VAL A 125 -0.16 -4.42 41.00
N LYS A 126 0.85 -3.72 40.48
CA LYS A 126 2.27 -3.95 40.81
C LYS A 126 2.59 -3.59 42.27
N SER A 127 1.89 -2.60 42.84
CA SER A 127 2.06 -2.18 44.23
C SER A 127 1.48 -3.23 45.21
N THR A 128 0.33 -3.80 44.89
CA THR A 128 -0.29 -4.89 45.69
C THR A 128 0.53 -6.18 45.66
N SER A 129 1.22 -6.50 44.57
CA SER A 129 2.10 -7.68 44.51
C SER A 129 3.35 -7.57 45.40
N ARG A 130 3.79 -6.35 45.76
CA ARG A 130 4.93 -6.16 46.68
C ARG A 130 4.57 -6.29 48.16
N ARG A 131 3.29 -6.36 48.54
CA ARG A 131 2.86 -6.49 49.94
C ARG A 131 3.07 -7.88 50.57
N ARG A 132 3.72 -8.81 49.85
CA ARG A 132 4.20 -10.09 50.38
C ARG A 132 5.73 -10.16 50.43
N SER A 133 6.42 -9.03 50.66
CA SER A 133 7.77 -9.08 51.18
C SER A 133 7.71 -9.64 52.61
N GLN A 134 8.06 -10.92 52.77
CA GLN A 134 8.36 -11.49 54.08
C GLN A 134 9.36 -10.56 54.79
N PRO A 135 9.24 -10.33 56.11
CA PRO A 135 10.24 -9.58 56.84
C PRO A 135 11.61 -10.21 56.59
N LEU A 136 12.57 -9.39 56.16
CA LEU A 136 13.94 -9.82 55.95
C LEU A 136 14.50 -10.21 57.32
N VAL A 137 14.51 -11.51 57.64
CA VAL A 137 15.17 -12.00 58.85
C VAL A 137 16.66 -11.98 58.58
N VAL A 138 17.32 -10.92 59.03
CA VAL A 138 18.78 -10.85 59.08
C VAL A 138 19.22 -11.82 60.16
N GLN A 139 19.63 -13.03 59.78
CA GLN A 139 20.38 -13.90 60.69
C GLN A 139 21.80 -13.34 60.77
N GLU A 140 22.15 -12.80 61.93
CA GLU A 140 23.53 -12.51 62.27
C GLU A 140 24.29 -13.84 62.30
N ILE A 141 25.25 -13.99 61.39
CA ILE A 141 26.16 -15.15 61.38
C ILE A 141 27.17 -14.89 62.49
N HIS A 142 27.08 -15.65 63.59
CA HIS A 142 28.12 -15.64 64.63
C HIS A 142 29.43 -16.20 64.05
N PRO A 143 30.54 -15.45 64.10
CA PRO A 143 31.83 -15.94 63.67
C PRO A 143 32.50 -16.70 64.81
N ASP A 144 32.09 -17.95 65.02
CA ASP A 144 32.84 -18.90 65.83
C ASP A 144 33.05 -20.18 65.01
N TYR A 145 34.12 -20.20 64.19
CA TYR A 145 34.94 -21.37 63.83
C TYR A 145 36.25 -20.93 63.18
#